data_AF-A0A1Y3R8F4-F1
#
_entry.id   AF-A0A1Y3R8F4-F1
#
_cell.length_a   1.000
_cell.length_b   1.000
_cell.length_c   1.000
_cell.angle_alpha   90.00
_cell.angle_beta   90.00
_cell.angle_gamma   90.00
#
_symmetry.space_group_name_H-M   'P 1'
#
loop_
_entity.id
_entity.type
_entity.pdbx_description
1 polymer ?
#
loop_
_entity_poly.entity_id
_entity_poly.type
_entity_poly.pdbx_seq_one_letter_code
_entity_poly.pdbx_strand_id
1 'polypeptide(L)'
;MKDLLSILRDAPGSIRLEVSGEDLLAFSKSLIDRAKEELAAQVAEARKERYLTKEQVKELCGVCDATLWHWNRKGYLKTVKVGNKVRYRASDIQRILGGRDGK
;
A
#
# COMPACT_ATOMS: atom_id res chain seq x y z
N MET A 1 13.95 -22.97 22.92
CA MET A 1 13.24 -21.84 23.53
C MET A 1 11.82 -21.89 22.97
N LYS A 2 10.78 -22.09 23.79
CA LYS A 2 9.40 -22.30 23.31
C LYS A 2 8.69 -20.94 23.28
N ASP A 3 8.26 -20.48 22.11
CA ASP A 3 7.51 -19.24 21.96
C ASP A 3 6.12 -19.35 22.62
N LEU A 4 5.77 -18.38 23.47
CA LEU A 4 4.45 -18.22 24.10
C LEU A 4 3.30 -18.25 23.09
N LEU A 5 3.52 -17.71 21.88
CA LEU A 5 2.55 -17.73 20.79
C LEU A 5 2.18 -19.13 20.31
N SER A 6 3.14 -20.05 20.30
CA SER A 6 2.89 -21.43 19.88
C SER A 6 2.02 -22.16 20.90
N ILE A 7 2.17 -21.83 22.19
CA ILE A 7 1.37 -22.40 23.28
C ILE A 7 -0.06 -21.82 23.25
N LEU A 8 -0.22 -20.52 22.99
CA LEU A 8 -1.54 -19.88 22.89
C LEU A 8 -2.33 -20.34 21.66
N ARG A 9 -1.67 -20.66 20.54
CA ARG A 9 -2.32 -21.08 19.30
C ARG A 9 -2.80 -22.52 19.32
N ASP A 10 -2.05 -23.41 19.97
CA ASP A 10 -2.29 -24.86 19.94
C ASP A 10 -3.15 -25.35 21.12
N ALA A 11 -3.38 -24.52 22.13
CA ALA A 11 -4.10 -24.93 23.32
C ALA A 11 -5.63 -24.88 23.14
N PRO A 12 -6.33 -26.00 23.35
CA PRO A 12 -7.78 -26.01 23.39
C PRO A 12 -8.27 -25.46 24.74
N GLY A 13 -8.93 -24.30 24.72
CA GLY A 13 -9.66 -23.74 25.88
C GLY A 13 -8.95 -22.60 26.62
N SER A 14 -9.42 -22.31 27.83
CA SER A 14 -8.88 -21.22 28.66
C SER A 14 -7.59 -21.64 29.36
N ILE A 15 -6.50 -20.92 29.08
CA ILE A 15 -5.19 -21.17 29.70
C ILE A 15 -4.96 -20.17 30.84
N ARG A 16 -4.49 -20.64 32.01
CA ARG A 16 -3.84 -19.81 33.01
C ARG A 16 -2.33 -20.01 32.90
N LEU A 17 -1.61 -18.94 32.60
CA LEU A 17 -0.16 -18.91 32.52
C LEU A 17 0.36 -18.00 33.63
N GLU A 18 1.24 -18.53 34.46
CA GLU A 18 2.07 -17.72 35.34
C GLU A 18 3.32 -17.34 34.55
N VAL A 19 3.49 -16.04 34.32
CA VAL A 19 4.61 -15.46 33.57
C VAL A 19 5.28 -14.41 34.42
N SER A 20 6.60 -14.27 34.27
CA SER A 20 7.31 -13.16 34.88
C SER A 20 6.88 -11.83 34.23
N GLY A 21 6.96 -10.73 34.98
CA GLY A 21 6.65 -9.40 34.42
C GLY A 21 7.56 -9.04 33.24
N GLU A 22 8.81 -9.49 33.26
CA GLU A 22 9.78 -9.32 32.17
C GLU A 22 9.35 -10.06 30.90
N ASP A 23 8.88 -11.30 31.04
CA ASP A 23 8.38 -12.09 29.91
C ASP A 23 7.13 -11.48 29.28
N LEU A 24 6.22 -10.95 30.11
CA LEU A 24 5.01 -10.27 29.61
C LEU A 24 5.38 -9.00 28.82
N LEU A 25 6.39 -8.26 29.28
CA LEU A 25 6.86 -7.05 28.62
C LEU A 25 7.58 -7.38 27.29
N ALA A 26 8.42 -8.41 27.27
CA ALA A 26 9.04 -8.92 26.05
C ALA A 26 8.01 -9.41 25.03
N PHE A 27 6.97 -10.11 25.51
CA PHE A 27 5.87 -10.58 24.68
C PHE A 27 5.06 -9.44 24.06
N SER A 28 4.68 -8.42 24.87
CA SER A 28 3.94 -7.26 24.36
C SER A 28 4.74 -6.48 23.31
N LYS A 29 6.05 -6.31 23.52
CA LYS A 29 6.96 -5.70 22.54
C LYS A 29 7.02 -6.50 21.25
N SER A 30 7.16 -7.83 21.33
CA SER A 30 7.17 -8.71 20.15
C SER A 30 5.86 -8.65 19.37
N LEU A 31 4.70 -8.56 20.03
CA LEU A 31 3.41 -8.38 19.37
C LEU A 31 3.31 -7.03 18.65
N ILE A 32 3.77 -5.95 19.29
CA ILE A 32 3.76 -4.61 18.70
C ILE A 32 4.70 -4.54 17.49
N ASP A 33 5.91 -5.11 17.59
CA ASP A 33 6.87 -5.10 16.50
C ASP A 33 6.35 -5.92 15.29
N ARG A 34 5.70 -7.07 15.52
CA ARG A 34 5.05 -7.84 14.45
C ARG A 34 3.90 -7.08 13.80
N ALA A 35 3.03 -6.45 14.59
CA ALA A 35 1.93 -5.64 14.06
C ALA A 35 2.45 -4.43 13.25
N LYS A 36 3.55 -3.83 13.69
CA LYS A 36 4.24 -2.77 12.94
C LYS A 36 4.84 -3.30 11.64
N GLU A 37 5.44 -4.49 11.63
CA GLU A 37 6.01 -5.10 10.42
C GLU A 37 4.93 -5.44 9.39
N GLU A 38 3.80 -6.01 9.82
CA GLU A 38 2.66 -6.28 8.92
C GLU A 38 2.04 -4.99 8.38
N LEU A 39 1.89 -3.95 9.23
CA LEU A 39 1.40 -2.66 8.78
C LEU A 39 2.42 -1.97 7.85
N ALA A 40 3.71 -2.09 8.11
CA ALA A 40 4.76 -1.55 7.24
C ALA A 40 4.79 -2.26 5.88
N ALA A 41 4.56 -3.58 5.84
CA ALA A 41 4.45 -4.34 4.61
C ALA A 41 3.21 -3.95 3.80
N GLN A 42 2.05 -3.81 4.46
CA GLN A 42 0.81 -3.37 3.81
C GLN A 42 0.90 -1.92 3.33
N VAL A 43 1.52 -1.03 4.11
CA VAL A 43 1.76 0.36 3.72
C VAL A 43 2.81 0.45 2.60
N ALA A 44 3.82 -0.42 2.58
CA ALA A 44 4.80 -0.47 1.49
C ALA A 44 4.17 -0.97 0.18
N GLU A 45 3.27 -1.95 0.24
CA GLU A 45 2.51 -2.44 -0.91
C GLU A 45 1.53 -1.36 -1.42
N ALA A 46 0.87 -0.64 -0.51
CA ALA A 46 0.02 0.51 -0.84
C ALA A 46 0.82 1.74 -1.36
N ARG A 47 2.08 1.88 -0.95
CA ARG A 47 3.02 2.94 -1.38
C ARG A 47 3.80 2.60 -2.64
N LYS A 48 3.63 1.42 -3.25
CA LYS A 48 4.14 1.20 -4.61
C LYS A 48 3.39 2.16 -5.52
N GLU A 49 4.00 3.30 -5.84
CA GLU A 49 3.56 4.19 -6.90
C GLU A 49 3.27 3.34 -8.14
N ARG A 50 1.99 3.06 -8.37
CA ARG A 50 1.56 2.24 -9.49
C ARG A 50 1.74 3.07 -10.74
N TYR A 51 2.59 2.59 -11.63
CA TYR A 51 2.80 3.20 -12.93
C TYR A 51 1.85 2.57 -13.94
N LEU A 52 0.89 3.36 -14.41
CA LEU A 52 -0.13 2.93 -15.36
C LEU A 52 0.35 3.14 -16.80
N THR A 53 -0.04 2.24 -17.70
CA THR A 53 0.23 2.39 -19.14
C THR A 53 -0.76 3.37 -19.77
N LYS A 54 -0.41 3.93 -20.94
CA LYS A 54 -1.31 4.83 -21.69
C LYS A 54 -2.72 4.27 -21.87
N GLU A 55 -2.86 2.97 -22.13
CA GLU A 55 -4.15 2.32 -22.36
C GLU A 55 -4.98 2.28 -21.08
N GLN A 56 -4.36 1.95 -19.94
CA GLN A 56 -5.03 1.98 -18.65
C GLN A 56 -5.47 3.39 -18.25
N VAL A 57 -4.67 4.42 -18.55
CA VAL A 57 -5.08 5.81 -18.29
C VAL A 57 -6.26 6.22 -19.16
N LYS A 58 -6.26 5.81 -20.44
CA LYS A 58 -7.39 6.09 -21.34
C LYS A 58 -8.68 5.47 -20.82
N GLU A 59 -8.62 4.23 -20.34
CA GLU A 59 -9.77 3.53 -19.76
C GLU A 59 -10.24 4.18 -18.46
N LEU A 60 -9.33 4.48 -17.53
CA LEU A 60 -9.66 5.10 -16.24
C LEU A 60 -10.20 6.53 -16.36
N CYS A 61 -9.64 7.35 -17.25
CA CYS A 61 -10.04 8.75 -17.40
C CYS A 61 -11.11 8.97 -18.48
N GLY A 62 -11.39 7.96 -19.32
CA GLY A 62 -12.30 8.07 -20.46
C GLY A 62 -11.83 9.06 -21.52
N VAL A 63 -10.51 9.16 -21.76
CA VAL A 63 -9.90 10.16 -22.67
C VAL A 63 -9.18 9.52 -23.86
N CYS A 64 -9.01 10.27 -24.94
CA CYS A 64 -8.26 9.84 -26.13
C CYS A 64 -6.76 10.21 -26.05
N ASP A 65 -5.94 9.61 -26.94
CA ASP A 65 -4.48 9.84 -26.97
C ASP A 65 -4.11 11.32 -27.18
N ALA A 66 -4.89 12.05 -27.99
CA ALA A 66 -4.70 13.48 -28.22
C ALA A 66 -4.84 14.29 -26.92
N THR A 67 -5.80 13.93 -26.07
CA THR A 67 -6.02 14.56 -24.77
C THR A 67 -4.86 14.28 -23.82
N LEU A 68 -4.37 13.03 -23.76
CA LEU A 68 -3.19 12.69 -22.95
C LEU A 68 -1.94 13.44 -23.41
N TRP A 69 -1.74 13.56 -24.72
CA TRP A 69 -0.64 14.34 -25.28
C TRP A 69 -0.72 15.82 -24.89
N HIS A 70 -1.92 16.40 -24.95
CA HIS A 70 -2.15 17.78 -24.54
C HIS A 70 -1.92 17.99 -23.04
N TRP A 71 -2.34 17.03 -22.20
CA TRP A 71 -2.09 17.06 -20.76
C TRP A 71 -0.61 16.97 -20.43
N ASN A 72 0.15 16.16 -21.16
CA ASN A 72 1.60 16.10 -21.01
C ASN A 72 2.27 17.42 -21.43
N ARG A 73 1.85 18.02 -22.54
CA ARG A 73 2.38 19.30 -23.04
C ARG A 73 2.08 20.47 -22.12
N LYS A 74 0.87 20.50 -21.53
CA LYS A 74 0.46 21.52 -20.55
C LYS A 74 0.94 21.23 -19.12
N GLY A 75 1.50 20.05 -18.85
CA GLY A 75 1.99 19.65 -17.53
C GLY A 75 0.92 19.21 -16.53
N TYR A 76 -0.34 19.02 -16.96
CA TYR A 76 -1.44 18.54 -16.11
C TYR A 76 -1.27 17.07 -15.70
N LEU A 77 -0.75 16.25 -16.62
CA LEU A 77 -0.43 14.85 -16.38
C LEU A 77 0.97 14.57 -16.96
N LYS A 78 1.98 14.51 -16.10
CA LYS A 78 3.35 14.27 -16.55
C LYS A 78 3.58 12.80 -16.84
N THR A 79 4.09 12.52 -18.04
CA THR A 79 4.58 11.18 -18.38
C THR A 79 5.91 10.91 -17.67
N VAL A 80 6.05 9.71 -17.11
CA VAL A 80 7.32 9.20 -16.56
C VAL A 80 7.85 8.12 -17.49
N LYS A 81 9.11 8.26 -17.90
CA LYS A 81 9.79 7.25 -18.71
C LYS A 81 10.37 6.19 -17.77
N VAL A 82 9.78 4.98 -17.78
CA VAL A 82 10.26 3.85 -16.99
C VAL A 82 10.90 2.86 -17.94
N GLY A 83 12.23 2.91 -18.05
CA GLY A 83 12.99 2.22 -19.09
C GLY A 83 12.65 2.77 -20.47
N ASN A 84 12.20 1.90 -21.38
CA ASN A 84 11.80 2.29 -22.74
C ASN A 84 10.29 2.54 -22.91
N LYS A 85 9.49 2.39 -21.84
CA LYS A 85 8.04 2.57 -21.88
C LYS A 85 7.63 3.85 -21.17
N VAL A 86 6.72 4.59 -21.79
CA VAL A 86 6.08 5.76 -21.18
C VAL A 86 4.97 5.28 -20.25
N ARG A 87 5.00 5.72 -18.99
CA ARG A 87 4.00 5.41 -17.98
C ARG A 87 3.52 6.67 -17.26
N TYR A 88 2.44 6.55 -16.52
CA TYR A 88 1.82 7.62 -15.76
C TYR A 88 1.71 7.23 -14.29
N ARG A 89 1.92 8.19 -13.38
CA ARG A 89 1.77 7.91 -11.94
C ARG A 89 0.30 7.82 -11.58
N ALA A 90 -0.08 6.73 -10.89
CA ALA A 90 -1.44 6.56 -10.39
C ALA A 90 -1.88 7.73 -9.51
N SER A 91 -0.97 8.32 -8.71
CA SER A 91 -1.28 9.48 -7.86
C SER A 91 -1.70 10.71 -8.67
N ASP A 92 -1.03 10.99 -9.80
CA ASP A 92 -1.41 12.11 -10.67
C ASP A 92 -2.76 11.85 -11.33
N ILE A 93 -3.03 10.61 -11.71
CA ILE A 93 -4.32 10.20 -12.30
C ILE A 93 -5.45 10.29 -11.27
N GLN A 94 -5.23 9.81 -10.04
CA GLN A 94 -6.19 9.93 -8.94
C GLN A 94 -6.47 11.39 -8.60
N ARG A 95 -5.48 12.28 -8.67
CA ARG A 95 -5.71 13.72 -8.50
C ARG A 95 -6.62 14.30 -9.58
N ILE A 96 -6.50 13.82 -10.83
CA ILE A 96 -7.35 14.25 -11.94
C ILE A 96 -8.76 13.66 -11.82
N LEU A 97 -8.87 12.41 -11.37
CA LEU A 97 -10.14 11.71 -11.20
C LEU A 97 -10.92 12.22 -9.98
N GLY A 98 -10.26 12.40 -8.85
CA GLY A 98 -10.84 12.93 -7.60
C GLY A 98 -11.21 14.41 -7.66
N GLY A 99 -10.78 15.13 -8.70
CA GLY A 99 -11.23 16.49 -8.99
C GLY A 99 -12.58 16.56 -9.73
N ARG A 100 -13.19 15.43 -10.11
CA ARG A 100 -14.48 15.38 -10.82
C ARG A 100 -15.70 15.16 -9.92
N ASP A 101 -15.56 14.84 -8.64
CA ASP A 101 -16.66 14.71 -7.65
C ASP A 101 -17.12 16.07 -7.10
N GLY A 102 -17.27 17.05 -7.97
CA GLY A 102 -17.61 18.42 -7.61
C GLY A 102 -18.31 19.15 -8.73
N LYS A 103 -19.43 18.60 -9.21
CA LYS A 103 -20.46 19.39 -9.90
C LYS A 103 -21.81 18.72 -9.89
#